data_AF-A0AAV9F2T2-F1
#
_entry.id   AF-A0AAV9F2T2-F1
#
_cell.length_a   1.000
_cell.length_b   1.000
_cell.length_c   1.000
_cell.angle_alpha   90.00
_cell.angle_beta   90.00
_cell.angle_gamma   90.00
#
_symmetry.space_group_name_H-M   'P 1'
#
loop_
_entity.id
_entity.type
_entity.pdbx_description
1 polymer ?
#
loop_
_entity_poly.entity_id
_entity_poly.type
_entity_poly.pdbx_seq_one_letter_code
_entity_poly.pdbx_strand_id
1 'polypeptide(L)'
;MRGSSIRGGSDGHRWRRGRPGDKVGGMESKMSSRIYVIDTEKNLRAPQLHKVVEPADIEQKTGLAFQHTSHCLASGEIMVSCLGDKDGNAAGSGFLLLDSEFNVKGRNIGFPEEIYQEGLDSEELGGWEKPCHSPAFGYDFWYQPRHKTMISSSWGAPSAFRGGFNLQHVSDGLYGRHLNVYSWPDGELKQTLDLGNTGLLPLETRFLHDPSKDTGFVGSALSSNMVKFFKTSEGSWDHEVVISVQPLKVKNWILPEMPGLITDFLISLDDQYLYFVNWLHGDVRQYNIEDPKKPVLSGQVWKGSAVIAEAEDGTELQFEVPAIQFYPEIIEKGSHMLQINVDTEKGGLTVNPNFFVDFGNEPDGPSLAHENEEGPRSGRLGSVLLVGIGFLSLFRSWGQTTGEGRLVHTSCPVVGGQLATPGQEGLSAWVLACQV
;
A
#
# COMPACT_ATOMS: atom_id res chain seq x y z
N MET A 1 -47.88 10.47 40.85
CA MET A 1 -46.44 10.69 41.08
C MET A 1 -45.75 10.65 39.72
N ARG A 2 -45.00 11.71 39.36
CA ARG A 2 -44.00 11.91 38.27
C ARG A 2 -44.09 10.93 37.07
N GLY A 3 -44.38 11.27 35.81
CA GLY A 3 -44.09 12.48 35.03
C GLY A 3 -42.70 12.42 34.37
N SER A 4 -42.59 11.94 33.12
CA SER A 4 -41.84 12.59 32.02
C SER A 4 -41.62 11.69 30.78
N SER A 5 -41.66 12.37 29.62
CA SER A 5 -41.47 11.96 28.22
C SER A 5 -40.18 11.21 27.86
N ILE A 6 -40.21 10.43 26.77
CA ILE A 6 -39.03 10.11 25.95
C ILE A 6 -39.23 10.73 24.57
N ARG A 7 -38.44 11.77 24.26
CA ARG A 7 -38.13 12.25 22.90
C ARG A 7 -36.71 11.78 22.55
N GLY A 8 -36.48 11.66 21.23
CA GLY A 8 -35.31 11.18 20.50
C GLY A 8 -33.90 11.40 21.06
N GLY A 9 -33.02 10.46 20.66
CA GLY A 9 -31.57 10.55 20.71
C GLY A 9 -30.99 9.75 19.55
N SER A 10 -30.40 10.46 18.60
CA SER A 10 -29.58 9.96 17.50
C SER A 10 -28.25 9.42 18.05
N ASP A 11 -28.04 8.11 18.05
CA ASP A 11 -26.75 7.54 18.39
C ASP A 11 -25.85 7.52 17.16
N GLY A 12 -25.04 8.59 17.07
CA GLY A 12 -23.88 8.64 16.20
C GLY A 12 -22.87 7.58 16.62
N HIS A 13 -22.62 6.61 15.73
CA HIS A 13 -21.52 5.68 15.85
C HIS A 13 -20.18 6.45 15.82
N ARG A 14 -19.69 6.78 17.01
CA ARG A 14 -18.37 7.37 17.22
C ARG A 14 -17.33 6.24 17.05
N TRP A 15 -16.57 6.31 15.97
CA TRP A 15 -15.39 5.50 15.71
C TRP A 15 -14.48 5.51 16.95
N ARG A 16 -14.25 4.33 17.56
CA ARG A 16 -13.23 4.19 18.60
C ARG A 16 -11.88 4.12 17.90
N ARG A 17 -11.08 5.18 18.04
CA ARG A 17 -9.63 5.12 17.82
C ARG A 17 -9.05 4.04 18.74
N GLY A 18 -8.05 3.30 18.24
CA GLY A 18 -7.23 2.42 19.05
C GLY A 18 -6.77 3.12 20.33
N ARG A 19 -6.82 2.41 21.45
CA ARG A 19 -6.46 2.96 22.76
C ARG A 19 -4.95 2.81 22.96
N PRO A 20 -4.32 3.64 23.79
CA PRO A 20 -3.00 3.33 24.32
C PRO A 20 -3.07 1.92 24.96
N GLY A 21 -2.35 0.95 24.40
CA GLY A 21 -2.42 -0.47 24.78
C GLY A 21 -2.69 -1.47 23.64
N ASP A 22 -2.85 -1.02 22.38
CA ASP A 22 -3.02 -1.93 21.25
C ASP A 22 -1.65 -2.49 20.78
N LYS A 23 -1.55 -3.82 20.64
CA LYS A 23 -0.41 -4.50 20.01
C LYS A 23 -0.40 -4.12 18.52
N VAL A 24 0.72 -3.64 18.00
CA VAL A 24 0.84 -3.24 16.59
C VAL A 24 1.01 -4.50 15.72
N GLY A 25 0.30 -4.55 14.59
CA GLY A 25 0.21 -5.67 13.66
C GLY A 25 1.56 -6.07 13.05
N GLY A 26 1.63 -7.29 12.51
CA GLY A 26 2.88 -7.96 12.18
C GLY A 26 3.68 -7.36 11.00
N MET A 27 5.01 -7.40 11.10
CA MET A 27 5.92 -7.15 9.98
C MET A 27 6.00 -8.37 9.07
N GLU A 28 5.70 -8.19 7.79
CA GLU A 28 5.70 -9.25 6.80
C GLU A 28 6.99 -9.22 5.97
N SER A 29 7.58 -10.40 5.79
CA SER A 29 8.71 -10.56 4.88
C SER A 29 8.22 -11.23 3.59
N LYS A 30 7.91 -10.42 2.57
CA LYS A 30 7.40 -10.85 1.25
C LYS A 30 8.14 -12.08 0.69
N MET A 31 9.45 -12.20 0.93
CA MET A 31 10.28 -13.28 0.40
C MET A 31 10.37 -14.52 1.30
N SER A 32 10.41 -14.35 2.62
CA SER A 32 10.48 -15.51 3.53
C SER A 32 9.10 -16.07 3.86
N SER A 33 8.05 -15.30 3.59
CA SER A 33 6.66 -15.57 3.95
C SER A 33 6.39 -15.66 5.46
N ARG A 34 7.25 -15.05 6.28
CA ARG A 34 7.15 -15.02 7.74
C ARG A 34 6.45 -13.74 8.21
N ILE A 35 5.71 -13.85 9.30
CA ILE A 35 5.10 -12.70 10.00
C ILE A 35 5.75 -12.54 11.37
N TYR A 36 6.28 -11.36 11.66
CA TYR A 36 6.83 -11.01 12.96
C TYR A 36 5.86 -10.13 13.72
N VAL A 37 5.41 -10.55 14.89
CA VAL A 37 4.56 -9.74 15.76
C VAL A 37 5.46 -8.96 16.71
N ILE A 38 5.33 -7.64 16.69
CA ILE A 38 6.20 -6.73 17.45
C ILE A 38 5.39 -6.04 18.55
N ASP A 39 5.81 -6.22 19.80
CA ASP A 39 5.22 -5.58 20.98
C ASP A 39 5.85 -4.20 21.21
N THR A 40 4.99 -3.19 21.26
CA THR A 40 5.35 -1.79 21.51
C THR A 40 4.78 -1.27 22.85
N GLU A 41 4.03 -2.07 23.60
CA GLU A 41 3.28 -1.67 24.79
C GLU A 41 4.21 -1.15 25.90
N LYS A 42 5.28 -1.89 26.17
CA LYS A 42 6.22 -1.56 27.26
C LYS A 42 7.09 -0.35 26.92
N ASN A 43 7.52 -0.24 25.66
CA ASN A 43 8.39 0.83 25.21
C ASN A 43 8.28 1.05 23.69
N LEU A 44 7.59 2.13 23.30
CA LEU A 44 7.44 2.54 21.90
C LEU A 44 8.78 2.81 21.17
N ARG A 45 9.86 3.10 21.89
CA ARG A 45 11.19 3.38 21.30
C ARG A 45 12.12 2.16 21.31
N ALA A 46 11.70 1.06 21.93
CA ALA A 46 12.44 -0.18 21.94
C ALA A 46 11.45 -1.34 21.78
N PRO A 47 10.81 -1.45 20.59
CA PRO A 47 9.92 -2.55 20.29
C PRO A 47 10.60 -3.90 20.50
N GLN A 48 9.84 -4.90 20.95
CA GLN A 48 10.33 -6.25 21.21
C GLN A 48 9.60 -7.28 20.35
N LEU A 49 10.32 -8.27 19.83
CA LEU A 49 9.69 -9.38 19.13
C LEU A 49 8.80 -10.17 20.12
N HIS A 50 7.50 -10.22 19.83
CA HIS A 50 6.50 -10.93 20.63
C HIS A 50 6.30 -12.36 20.16
N LYS A 51 6.14 -12.54 18.85
CA LYS A 51 5.85 -13.83 18.22
C LYS A 51 6.38 -13.86 16.80
N VAL A 52 6.71 -15.05 16.32
CA VAL A 52 6.95 -15.32 14.91
C VAL A 52 5.89 -16.30 14.45
N VAL A 53 5.20 -16.00 13.36
CA VAL A 53 4.38 -16.95 12.62
C VAL A 53 5.24 -17.49 11.49
N GLU A 54 5.61 -18.77 11.59
CA GLU A 54 6.53 -19.37 10.63
C GLU A 54 5.85 -19.65 9.29
N PRO A 55 6.59 -19.56 8.17
CA PRO A 55 6.04 -19.79 6.83
C PRO A 55 5.38 -21.16 6.68
N ALA A 56 5.95 -22.20 7.31
CA ALA A 56 5.43 -23.56 7.27
C ALA A 56 4.03 -23.67 7.89
N ASP A 57 3.75 -22.92 8.97
CA ASP A 57 2.43 -22.92 9.60
C ASP A 57 1.38 -22.27 8.68
N ILE A 58 1.77 -21.21 7.97
CA ILE A 58 0.91 -20.51 7.01
C ILE A 58 0.65 -21.41 5.81
N GLU A 59 1.70 -21.95 5.20
CA GLU A 59 1.62 -22.86 4.06
C GLU A 59 0.74 -24.07 4.39
N GLN A 60 0.99 -24.76 5.50
CA GLN A 60 0.27 -25.98 5.86
C GLN A 60 -1.23 -25.73 6.06
N LYS A 61 -1.60 -24.58 6.63
CA LYS A 61 -3.00 -24.26 6.95
C LYS A 61 -3.77 -23.58 5.82
N THR A 62 -3.07 -22.90 4.91
CA THR A 62 -3.72 -21.99 3.96
C THR A 62 -3.21 -22.13 2.52
N GLY A 63 -2.09 -22.80 2.29
CA GLY A 63 -1.41 -22.83 0.98
C GLY A 63 -0.92 -21.45 0.50
N LEU A 64 -1.03 -20.41 1.33
CA LEU A 64 -0.64 -19.04 1.00
C LEU A 64 0.85 -18.80 1.31
N ALA A 65 1.44 -17.87 0.58
CA ALA A 65 2.77 -17.32 0.79
C ALA A 65 2.83 -15.90 0.22
N PHE A 66 3.98 -15.23 0.32
CA PHE A 66 4.19 -13.88 -0.19
C PHE A 66 3.18 -12.88 0.38
N GLN A 67 3.11 -12.78 1.70
CA GLN A 67 2.26 -11.80 2.38
C GLN A 67 2.67 -10.37 2.01
N HIS A 68 1.70 -9.46 1.96
CA HIS A 68 1.93 -8.09 1.54
C HIS A 68 1.26 -7.02 2.41
N THR A 69 -0.07 -6.85 2.28
CA THR A 69 -0.82 -5.80 2.98
C THR A 69 -1.45 -6.42 4.21
N SER A 70 -1.34 -5.75 5.35
CA SER A 70 -2.05 -6.14 6.57
C SER A 70 -3.06 -5.08 7.01
N HIS A 71 -4.24 -5.52 7.43
CA HIS A 71 -5.26 -4.65 8.03
C HIS A 71 -5.89 -5.31 9.24
N CYS A 72 -5.98 -4.55 10.34
CA CYS A 72 -6.76 -4.95 11.50
C CYS A 72 -8.25 -4.85 11.18
N LEU A 73 -9.02 -5.86 11.57
CA LEU A 73 -10.47 -5.91 11.38
C LEU A 73 -11.21 -5.52 12.65
N ALA A 74 -12.46 -5.08 12.50
CA ALA A 74 -13.33 -4.79 13.64
C ALA A 74 -13.66 -6.03 14.50
N SER A 75 -13.48 -7.25 13.95
CA SER A 75 -13.59 -8.51 14.69
C SER A 75 -12.45 -8.74 15.69
N GLY A 76 -11.35 -7.98 15.58
CA GLY A 76 -10.11 -8.22 16.31
C GLY A 76 -9.13 -9.14 15.59
N GLU A 77 -9.50 -9.65 14.41
CA GLU A 77 -8.62 -10.41 13.54
C GLU A 77 -7.73 -9.48 12.70
N ILE A 78 -6.64 -10.02 12.17
CA ILE A 78 -5.78 -9.34 11.19
C ILE A 78 -5.93 -10.06 9.87
N MET A 79 -6.30 -9.32 8.83
CA MET A 79 -6.32 -9.82 7.46
C MET A 79 -5.05 -9.42 6.75
N VAL A 80 -4.49 -10.37 6.00
CA VAL A 80 -3.23 -10.21 5.30
C VAL A 80 -3.39 -10.67 3.85
N SER A 81 -3.11 -9.82 2.86
CA SER A 81 -3.11 -10.24 1.46
C SER A 81 -1.86 -11.07 1.14
N CYS A 82 -2.02 -12.05 0.25
CA CYS A 82 -0.98 -12.97 -0.18
C CYS A 82 -0.93 -13.02 -1.71
N LEU A 83 0.27 -12.90 -2.29
CA LEU A 83 0.44 -12.80 -3.75
C LEU A 83 0.44 -14.15 -4.47
N GLY A 84 0.66 -15.25 -3.76
CA GLY A 84 0.75 -16.57 -4.38
C GLY A 84 1.00 -17.70 -3.38
N ASP A 85 1.28 -18.88 -3.91
CA ASP A 85 1.73 -20.03 -3.11
C ASP A 85 3.25 -20.01 -2.86
N LYS A 86 3.75 -20.97 -2.08
CA LYS A 86 5.18 -21.12 -1.77
C LYS A 86 6.08 -21.22 -3.01
N ASP A 87 5.56 -21.79 -4.10
CA ASP A 87 6.27 -22.00 -5.35
C ASP A 87 6.21 -20.74 -6.24
N GLY A 88 5.34 -19.80 -5.90
CA GLY A 88 5.17 -18.50 -6.56
C GLY A 88 4.09 -18.45 -7.61
N ASN A 89 3.18 -19.41 -7.62
CA ASN A 89 2.07 -19.40 -8.55
C ASN A 89 0.95 -18.50 -8.01
N ALA A 90 0.28 -17.79 -8.93
CA ALA A 90 -0.81 -16.89 -8.57
C ALA A 90 -2.10 -17.61 -8.12
N ALA A 91 -2.24 -18.90 -8.41
CA ALA A 91 -3.34 -19.73 -7.91
C ALA A 91 -3.41 -19.76 -6.38
N GLY A 92 -2.27 -19.54 -5.71
CA GLY A 92 -2.19 -19.36 -4.26
C GLY A 92 -2.40 -17.92 -3.77
N SER A 93 -2.90 -16.99 -4.59
CA SER A 93 -3.21 -15.64 -4.12
C SER A 93 -4.52 -15.61 -3.32
N GLY A 94 -4.62 -14.75 -2.32
CA GLY A 94 -5.79 -14.69 -1.42
C GLY A 94 -5.53 -13.92 -0.13
N PHE A 95 -6.33 -14.20 0.90
CA PHE A 95 -6.30 -13.52 2.20
C PHE A 95 -6.08 -14.50 3.35
N LEU A 96 -5.05 -14.24 4.13
CA LEU A 96 -4.74 -14.91 5.38
C LEU A 96 -5.46 -14.18 6.52
N LEU A 97 -6.07 -14.93 7.45
CA LEU A 97 -6.57 -14.38 8.71
C LEU A 97 -5.71 -14.85 9.89
N LEU A 98 -5.37 -13.92 10.76
CA LEU A 98 -4.81 -14.18 12.08
C LEU A 98 -5.84 -13.83 13.15
N ASP A 99 -5.98 -14.68 14.16
CA ASP A 99 -6.77 -14.37 15.36
C ASP A 99 -6.07 -13.33 16.27
N SER A 100 -6.73 -12.95 17.37
CA SER A 100 -6.21 -12.00 18.37
C SER A 100 -4.92 -12.44 19.06
N GLU A 101 -4.60 -13.72 19.00
CA GLU A 101 -3.40 -14.36 19.54
C GLU A 101 -2.36 -14.61 18.43
N PHE A 102 -2.58 -14.06 17.24
CA PHE A 102 -1.74 -14.17 16.05
C PHE A 102 -1.56 -15.61 15.57
N ASN A 103 -2.56 -16.46 15.74
CA ASN A 103 -2.57 -17.80 15.16
C ASN A 103 -3.23 -17.75 13.78
N VAL A 104 -2.65 -18.49 12.84
CA VAL A 104 -3.19 -18.68 11.50
C VAL A 104 -4.52 -19.41 11.58
N LYS A 105 -5.59 -18.75 11.11
CA LYS A 105 -6.84 -19.41 10.75
C LYS A 105 -6.65 -20.13 9.42
N GLY A 106 -7.36 -21.24 9.22
CA GLY A 106 -7.33 -21.97 7.96
C GLY A 106 -7.85 -21.12 6.79
N ARG A 107 -7.86 -21.70 5.59
CA ARG A 107 -8.41 -21.07 4.39
C ARG A 107 -9.54 -21.91 3.82
N ASN A 108 -10.61 -21.27 3.35
CA ASN A 108 -11.71 -21.95 2.68
C ASN A 108 -11.34 -22.22 1.21
N ILE A 109 -10.34 -23.06 0.98
CA ILE A 109 -10.04 -23.52 -0.38
C ILE A 109 -10.80 -24.81 -0.58
N GLY A 110 -11.64 -24.86 -1.61
CA GLY A 110 -12.05 -26.14 -2.17
C GLY A 110 -10.80 -26.81 -2.74
N PHE A 111 -10.13 -27.67 -1.97
CA PHE A 111 -9.23 -28.66 -2.55
C PHE A 111 -10.06 -29.55 -3.49
N PRO A 112 -9.45 -30.16 -4.53
CA PRO A 112 -10.15 -31.15 -5.35
C PRO A 112 -10.81 -32.19 -4.43
N GLU A 113 -12.01 -32.59 -4.83
CA GLU A 113 -13.06 -33.33 -4.11
C GLU A 113 -12.58 -34.58 -3.33
N GLU A 114 -11.35 -35.02 -3.56
CA GLU A 114 -10.69 -36.19 -2.99
C GLU A 114 -10.14 -35.97 -1.56
N ILE A 115 -10.02 -34.71 -1.09
CA ILE A 115 -9.63 -34.36 0.29
C ILE A 115 -10.79 -33.67 1.05
N TYR A 116 -12.03 -34.00 0.74
CA TYR A 116 -13.07 -33.92 1.77
C TYR A 116 -13.02 -35.25 2.52
N GLN A 117 -12.31 -35.28 3.66
CA GLN A 117 -12.67 -36.28 4.66
C GLN A 117 -14.15 -36.03 4.98
N GLU A 118 -15.00 -37.01 4.69
CA GLU A 118 -16.43 -36.95 4.94
C GLU A 118 -16.68 -36.44 6.37
N GLY A 119 -17.14 -35.19 6.51
CA GLY A 119 -17.59 -34.63 7.80
C GLY A 119 -16.92 -33.33 8.31
N LEU A 120 -16.03 -32.67 7.56
CA LEU A 120 -15.58 -31.30 7.92
C LEU A 120 -16.52 -30.26 7.28
N ASP A 121 -17.37 -29.64 8.09
CA ASP A 121 -18.24 -28.54 7.66
C ASP A 121 -17.40 -27.33 7.21
N SER A 122 -17.80 -26.66 6.13
CA SER A 122 -17.10 -25.49 5.58
C SER A 122 -16.96 -24.32 6.57
N GLU A 123 -17.76 -24.31 7.63
CA GLU A 123 -17.68 -23.33 8.73
C GLU A 123 -16.44 -23.53 9.63
N GLU A 124 -15.84 -24.74 9.67
CA GLU A 124 -14.64 -25.02 10.46
C GLU A 124 -13.32 -24.63 9.77
N LEU A 125 -13.34 -24.36 8.45
CA LEU A 125 -12.13 -24.07 7.66
C LEU A 125 -11.57 -22.65 7.87
N GLY A 126 -12.29 -21.76 8.55
CA GLY A 126 -11.76 -20.54 9.18
C GLY A 126 -11.27 -19.43 8.24
N GLY A 127 -11.35 -19.59 6.92
CA GLY A 127 -10.89 -18.61 5.93
C GLY A 127 -11.87 -17.47 5.69
N TRP A 128 -11.40 -16.41 5.01
CA TRP A 128 -12.24 -15.25 4.69
C TRP A 128 -12.97 -15.40 3.34
N GLU A 129 -12.25 -15.71 2.26
CA GLU A 129 -12.89 -15.89 0.96
C GLU A 129 -13.80 -17.11 0.94
N LYS A 130 -14.85 -17.07 0.12
CA LYS A 130 -15.64 -18.27 -0.18
C LYS A 130 -14.86 -19.21 -1.13
N PRO A 131 -15.13 -20.53 -1.09
CA PRO A 131 -14.54 -21.49 -2.02
C PRO A 131 -14.72 -21.06 -3.49
N CYS A 132 -13.65 -21.12 -4.29
CA CYS A 132 -13.62 -20.69 -5.70
C CYS A 132 -13.78 -19.18 -5.94
N HIS A 133 -13.73 -18.33 -4.90
CA HIS A 133 -13.75 -16.86 -5.04
C HIS A 133 -12.36 -16.22 -4.89
N SER A 134 -11.28 -16.97 -5.09
CA SER A 134 -9.92 -16.43 -5.08
C SER A 134 -9.65 -15.60 -6.34
N PRO A 135 -8.87 -14.51 -6.22
CA PRO A 135 -8.56 -13.68 -7.38
C PRO A 135 -7.53 -14.39 -8.28
N ALA A 136 -7.44 -13.97 -9.55
CA ALA A 136 -6.40 -14.48 -10.44
C ALA A 136 -4.99 -14.04 -10.01
N PHE A 137 -4.88 -12.86 -9.40
CA PHE A 137 -3.67 -12.29 -8.81
C PHE A 137 -4.07 -11.46 -7.58
N GLY A 138 -3.21 -11.45 -6.56
CA GLY A 138 -3.34 -10.58 -5.38
C GLY A 138 -2.31 -9.45 -5.34
N TYR A 139 -2.61 -8.39 -4.60
CA TYR A 139 -1.65 -7.38 -4.16
C TYR A 139 -2.17 -6.71 -2.89
N ASP A 140 -2.91 -5.61 -3.03
CA ASP A 140 -3.40 -4.79 -1.93
C ASP A 140 -4.92 -4.91 -1.82
N PHE A 141 -5.49 -4.49 -0.70
CA PHE A 141 -6.93 -4.47 -0.50
C PHE A 141 -7.35 -3.39 0.47
N TRP A 142 -8.57 -2.89 0.28
CA TRP A 142 -9.20 -1.98 1.23
C TRP A 142 -10.70 -2.29 1.31
N TYR A 143 -11.28 -2.14 2.50
CA TYR A 143 -12.70 -2.41 2.73
C TYR A 143 -13.46 -1.15 3.16
N GLN A 144 -14.73 -1.07 2.75
CA GLN A 144 -15.65 0.01 3.09
C GLN A 144 -16.94 -0.59 3.69
N PRO A 145 -16.99 -0.78 5.02
CA PRO A 145 -18.04 -1.60 5.66
C PRO A 145 -19.45 -1.06 5.49
N ARG A 146 -19.64 0.28 5.45
CA ARG A 146 -20.96 0.89 5.23
C ARG A 146 -21.55 0.55 3.86
N HIS A 147 -20.67 0.26 2.90
CA HIS A 147 -21.04 -0.14 1.54
C HIS A 147 -21.03 -1.65 1.34
N LYS A 148 -20.66 -2.42 2.38
CA LYS A 148 -20.56 -3.89 2.37
C LYS A 148 -19.67 -4.40 1.24
N THR A 149 -18.55 -3.71 1.00
CA THR A 149 -17.61 -4.06 -0.07
C THR A 149 -16.18 -4.03 0.41
N MET A 150 -15.37 -4.93 -0.15
CA MET A 150 -13.93 -4.84 -0.20
C MET A 150 -13.48 -4.81 -1.65
N ILE A 151 -12.49 -3.99 -1.96
CA ILE A 151 -11.82 -3.95 -3.26
C ILE A 151 -10.39 -4.46 -3.06
N SER A 152 -9.97 -5.45 -3.83
CA SER A 152 -8.56 -5.82 -3.92
C SER A 152 -7.99 -5.60 -5.31
N SER A 153 -6.69 -5.33 -5.37
CA SER A 153 -5.93 -5.07 -6.59
C SER A 153 -5.07 -6.27 -6.98
N SER A 154 -4.36 -6.14 -8.11
CA SER A 154 -3.67 -7.26 -8.75
C SER A 154 -2.27 -6.86 -9.24
N TRP A 155 -1.23 -7.49 -8.70
CA TRP A 155 0.14 -7.31 -9.22
C TRP A 155 0.51 -8.39 -10.23
N GLY A 156 0.82 -9.61 -9.78
CA GLY A 156 1.34 -10.66 -10.64
C GLY A 156 1.80 -11.84 -9.81
N ALA A 157 2.05 -12.97 -10.45
CA ALA A 157 2.58 -14.16 -9.76
C ALA A 157 3.99 -13.88 -9.23
N PRO A 158 4.34 -14.28 -8.00
CA PRO A 158 5.71 -14.15 -7.49
C PRO A 158 6.77 -14.75 -8.42
N SER A 159 6.48 -15.84 -9.13
CA SER A 159 7.41 -16.42 -10.11
C SER A 159 7.70 -15.50 -11.30
N ALA A 160 6.77 -14.62 -11.69
CA ALA A 160 6.90 -13.73 -12.82
C ALA A 160 7.79 -12.51 -12.53
N PHE A 161 7.90 -12.12 -11.26
CA PHE A 161 8.62 -10.93 -10.84
C PHE A 161 9.86 -11.26 -9.98
N ARG A 162 9.96 -12.40 -9.29
CA ARG A 162 11.15 -12.69 -8.44
C ARG A 162 12.49 -12.65 -9.17
N GLY A 163 12.50 -12.97 -10.47
CA GLY A 163 13.72 -13.00 -11.30
C GLY A 163 14.03 -11.68 -12.02
N GLY A 164 13.17 -10.68 -11.92
CA GLY A 164 13.31 -9.46 -12.69
C GLY A 164 12.07 -9.08 -13.48
N PHE A 165 12.06 -7.86 -13.99
CA PHE A 165 10.93 -7.29 -14.71
C PHE A 165 11.25 -7.60 -16.13
N ASN A 166 10.30 -8.24 -16.77
CA ASN A 166 10.43 -8.60 -18.15
C ASN A 166 9.25 -7.98 -18.88
N LEU A 167 9.55 -7.13 -19.85
CA LEU A 167 8.53 -6.51 -20.69
C LEU A 167 7.68 -7.56 -21.41
N GLN A 168 8.27 -8.69 -21.79
CA GLN A 168 7.53 -9.79 -22.42
C GLN A 168 6.47 -10.37 -21.49
N HIS A 169 6.75 -10.45 -20.18
CA HIS A 169 5.78 -10.94 -19.19
C HIS A 169 4.51 -10.06 -19.12
N VAL A 170 4.60 -8.78 -19.48
CA VAL A 170 3.43 -7.89 -19.59
C VAL A 170 2.54 -8.34 -20.74
N SER A 171 3.13 -8.58 -21.92
CA SER A 171 2.39 -9.07 -23.10
C SER A 171 1.87 -10.50 -22.92
N ASP A 172 2.56 -11.33 -22.16
CA ASP A 172 2.16 -12.70 -21.84
C ASP A 172 1.05 -12.77 -20.77
N GLY A 173 0.65 -11.62 -20.20
CA GLY A 173 -0.44 -11.55 -19.22
C GLY A 173 -0.04 -12.02 -17.81
N LEU A 174 1.25 -12.03 -17.48
CA LEU A 174 1.74 -12.44 -16.15
C LEU A 174 1.64 -11.33 -15.08
N TYR A 175 1.16 -10.15 -15.50
CA TYR A 175 0.90 -9.00 -14.65
C TYR A 175 -0.59 -8.62 -14.68
N GLY A 176 -1.11 -8.25 -13.52
CA GLY A 176 -2.49 -7.92 -13.27
C GLY A 176 -2.90 -6.57 -13.85
N ARG A 177 -4.20 -6.47 -14.12
CA ARG A 177 -4.90 -5.26 -14.60
C ARG A 177 -6.33 -5.18 -14.08
N HIS A 178 -6.61 -5.88 -12.98
CA HIS A 178 -7.97 -6.06 -12.49
C HIS A 178 -8.13 -5.54 -11.06
N LEU A 179 -9.33 -5.08 -10.75
CA LEU A 179 -9.80 -4.96 -9.37
C LEU A 179 -10.83 -6.05 -9.10
N ASN A 180 -10.80 -6.62 -7.91
CA ASN A 180 -11.73 -7.66 -7.49
C ASN A 180 -12.65 -7.08 -6.41
N VAL A 181 -13.96 -7.12 -6.66
CA VAL A 181 -15.00 -6.60 -5.79
C VAL A 181 -15.59 -7.74 -4.98
N TYR A 182 -15.32 -7.73 -3.68
CA TYR A 182 -15.85 -8.71 -2.74
C TYR A 182 -17.01 -8.14 -1.94
N SER A 183 -17.97 -8.98 -1.59
CA SER A 183 -18.90 -8.67 -0.52
C SER A 183 -18.17 -8.63 0.82
N TRP A 184 -18.45 -7.61 1.62
CA TRP A 184 -17.91 -7.47 2.98
C TRP A 184 -19.02 -7.60 4.03
N PRO A 185 -18.83 -8.42 5.09
CA PRO A 185 -17.64 -9.22 5.41
C PRO A 185 -17.64 -10.62 4.79
N ASP A 186 -18.61 -10.98 3.95
CA ASP A 186 -18.89 -12.39 3.57
C ASP A 186 -17.88 -13.05 2.61
N GLY A 187 -16.92 -12.32 2.05
CA GLY A 187 -15.82 -12.90 1.26
C GLY A 187 -16.21 -13.48 -0.11
N GLU A 188 -17.38 -13.13 -0.65
CA GLU A 188 -17.81 -13.56 -1.99
C GLU A 188 -17.32 -12.58 -3.06
N LEU A 189 -16.54 -13.06 -4.03
CA LEU A 189 -16.17 -12.28 -5.22
C LEU A 189 -17.42 -12.03 -6.08
N LYS A 190 -17.87 -10.78 -6.15
CA LYS A 190 -19.09 -10.35 -6.85
C LYS A 190 -18.82 -9.83 -8.26
N GLN A 191 -17.67 -9.22 -8.48
CA GLN A 191 -17.32 -8.60 -9.76
C GLN A 191 -15.81 -8.50 -9.90
N THR A 192 -15.32 -8.62 -11.13
CA THR A 192 -13.94 -8.29 -11.50
C THR A 192 -13.98 -7.15 -12.51
N LEU A 193 -13.30 -6.05 -12.19
CA LEU A 193 -13.19 -4.87 -13.06
C LEU A 193 -11.91 -5.00 -13.89
N ASP A 194 -12.02 -5.08 -15.22
CA ASP A 194 -10.86 -5.01 -16.12
C ASP A 194 -10.51 -3.55 -16.37
N LEU A 195 -9.34 -3.10 -15.91
CA LEU A 195 -8.85 -1.73 -16.10
C LEU A 195 -8.23 -1.51 -17.49
N GLY A 196 -8.13 -2.57 -18.30
CA GLY A 196 -7.51 -2.55 -19.63
C GLY A 196 -6.04 -2.13 -19.60
N ASN A 197 -5.55 -1.64 -20.74
CA ASN A 197 -4.16 -1.17 -20.87
C ASN A 197 -3.89 0.13 -20.08
N THR A 198 -4.96 0.81 -19.66
CA THR A 198 -4.87 2.03 -18.86
C THR A 198 -4.67 1.77 -17.37
N GLY A 199 -4.92 0.55 -16.88
CA GLY A 199 -4.66 0.18 -15.49
C GLY A 199 -3.78 -1.05 -15.36
N LEU A 200 -2.61 -1.02 -15.99
CA LEU A 200 -1.60 -2.08 -15.86
C LEU A 200 -0.88 -1.95 -14.51
N LEU A 201 -0.77 -3.06 -13.79
CA LEU A 201 -0.21 -3.12 -12.43
C LEU A 201 -0.93 -2.19 -11.45
N PRO A 202 -2.24 -2.39 -11.18
CA PRO A 202 -2.92 -1.72 -10.09
C PRO A 202 -2.30 -2.20 -8.77
N LEU A 203 -1.59 -1.31 -8.09
CA LEU A 203 -0.92 -1.57 -6.83
C LEU A 203 -1.82 -1.14 -5.67
N GLU A 204 -1.42 -0.12 -4.94
CA GLU A 204 -2.14 0.37 -3.76
C GLU A 204 -3.56 0.78 -4.13
N THR A 205 -4.53 0.44 -3.29
CA THR A 205 -5.96 0.77 -3.42
C THR A 205 -6.47 1.40 -2.13
N ARG A 206 -7.19 2.50 -2.23
CA ARG A 206 -7.70 3.25 -1.06
C ARG A 206 -9.12 3.73 -1.33
N PHE A 207 -10.01 3.51 -0.37
CA PHE A 207 -11.27 4.25 -0.31
C PHE A 207 -11.03 5.67 0.22
N LEU A 208 -11.93 6.60 -0.12
CA LEU A 208 -12.08 7.82 0.67
C LEU A 208 -12.33 7.47 2.14
N HIS A 209 -11.78 8.27 3.05
CA HIS A 209 -11.85 8.04 4.49
C HIS A 209 -13.26 8.25 5.05
N ASP A 210 -14.05 9.16 4.48
CA ASP A 210 -15.47 9.31 4.83
C ASP A 210 -16.20 7.99 4.51
N PRO A 211 -16.64 7.25 5.54
CA PRO A 211 -17.23 5.93 5.34
C PRO A 211 -18.59 5.98 4.62
N SER A 212 -19.19 7.16 4.47
CA SER A 212 -20.40 7.32 3.66
C SER A 212 -20.13 7.28 2.16
N LYS A 213 -18.89 7.46 1.72
CA LYS A 213 -18.50 7.49 0.31
C LYS A 213 -18.27 6.08 -0.23
N ASP A 214 -18.73 5.86 -1.45
CA ASP A 214 -18.59 4.64 -2.24
C ASP A 214 -17.58 4.82 -3.37
N THR A 215 -16.58 5.66 -3.14
CA THR A 215 -15.56 6.06 -4.10
C THR A 215 -14.18 5.81 -3.52
N GLY A 216 -13.26 5.36 -4.36
CA GLY A 216 -11.85 5.20 -4.03
C GLY A 216 -10.98 5.28 -5.26
N PHE A 217 -9.68 5.08 -5.07
CA PHE A 217 -8.68 5.18 -6.11
C PHE A 217 -7.72 3.98 -6.06
N VAL A 218 -7.09 3.70 -7.20
CA VAL A 218 -5.99 2.74 -7.31
C VAL A 218 -4.89 3.34 -8.19
N GLY A 219 -3.65 3.23 -7.72
CA GLY A 219 -2.47 3.61 -8.49
C GLY A 219 -2.08 2.50 -9.46
N SER A 220 -2.12 2.75 -10.76
CA SER A 220 -1.67 1.79 -11.77
C SER A 220 -0.22 2.11 -12.17
N ALA A 221 0.71 1.28 -11.69
CA ALA A 221 2.13 1.58 -11.76
C ALA A 221 2.61 1.67 -13.21
N LEU A 222 2.43 0.61 -14.01
CA LEU A 222 3.03 0.54 -15.34
C LEU A 222 2.42 1.55 -16.32
N SER A 223 1.11 1.77 -16.22
CA SER A 223 0.42 2.78 -17.05
C SER A 223 0.52 4.20 -16.50
N SER A 224 1.03 4.39 -15.27
CA SER A 224 1.17 5.67 -14.59
C SER A 224 -0.14 6.48 -14.54
N ASN A 225 -1.24 5.77 -14.29
CA ASN A 225 -2.57 6.34 -14.18
C ASN A 225 -3.11 6.19 -12.76
N MET A 226 -3.80 7.22 -12.27
CA MET A 226 -4.69 7.10 -11.11
C MET A 226 -6.08 6.78 -11.62
N VAL A 227 -6.63 5.65 -11.18
CA VAL A 227 -7.95 5.17 -11.59
C VAL A 227 -8.88 5.33 -10.40
N LYS A 228 -9.98 6.05 -10.60
CA LYS A 228 -11.07 6.14 -9.62
C LYS A 228 -12.01 4.98 -9.84
N PHE A 229 -12.34 4.23 -8.79
CA PHE A 229 -13.45 3.29 -8.80
C PHE A 229 -14.61 3.81 -7.95
N PHE A 230 -15.84 3.47 -8.35
CA PHE A 230 -17.04 3.97 -7.70
C PHE A 230 -18.22 3.01 -7.86
N LYS A 231 -19.17 3.08 -6.94
CA LYS A 231 -20.42 2.32 -7.03
C LYS A 231 -21.41 3.02 -7.97
N THR A 232 -22.02 2.26 -8.86
CA THR A 232 -23.04 2.74 -9.80
C THR A 232 -24.40 2.84 -9.12
N SER A 233 -25.35 3.53 -9.77
CA SER A 233 -26.75 3.59 -9.31
C SER A 233 -27.44 2.21 -9.30
N GLU A 234 -26.92 1.25 -10.05
CA GLU A 234 -27.42 -0.13 -10.12
C GLU A 234 -26.80 -1.02 -9.02
N GLY A 235 -25.83 -0.51 -8.28
CA GLY A 235 -25.16 -1.20 -7.17
C GLY A 235 -23.94 -2.03 -7.57
N SER A 236 -23.61 -2.12 -8.86
CA SER A 236 -22.34 -2.63 -9.38
C SER A 236 -21.21 -1.59 -9.17
N TRP A 237 -19.97 -1.96 -9.48
CA TRP A 237 -18.83 -1.05 -9.47
C TRP A 237 -18.34 -0.75 -10.88
N ASP A 238 -17.83 0.45 -11.06
CA ASP A 238 -17.24 0.92 -12.31
C ASP A 238 -15.98 1.75 -12.02
N HIS A 239 -15.24 2.10 -13.07
CA HIS A 239 -13.99 2.85 -12.94
C HIS A 239 -13.81 3.90 -14.03
N GLU A 240 -12.92 4.86 -13.78
CA GLU A 240 -12.46 5.81 -14.79
C GLU A 240 -11.04 6.32 -14.46
N VAL A 241 -10.24 6.57 -15.49
CA VAL A 241 -8.94 7.24 -15.32
C VAL A 241 -9.17 8.71 -15.04
N VAL A 242 -8.61 9.20 -13.93
CA VAL A 242 -8.79 10.59 -13.48
C VAL A 242 -7.50 11.39 -13.46
N ILE A 243 -6.35 10.71 -13.43
CA ILE A 243 -5.01 11.33 -13.58
C ILE A 243 -4.19 10.44 -14.49
N SER A 244 -3.53 11.05 -15.48
CA SER A 244 -2.55 10.38 -16.35
C SER A 244 -1.23 11.12 -16.33
N VAL A 245 -0.18 10.45 -15.86
CA VAL A 245 1.18 11.00 -15.85
C VAL A 245 1.81 10.73 -17.22
N GLN A 246 2.15 11.79 -17.93
CA GLN A 246 2.78 11.68 -19.25
C GLN A 246 4.18 11.09 -19.13
N PRO A 247 4.53 10.06 -19.91
CA PRO A 247 5.90 9.57 -20.00
C PRO A 247 6.86 10.69 -20.42
N LEU A 248 8.09 10.63 -19.92
CA LEU A 248 9.15 11.57 -20.29
C LEU A 248 10.00 10.96 -21.40
N LYS A 249 10.38 11.76 -22.40
CA LYS A 249 11.44 11.40 -23.34
C LYS A 249 12.78 11.56 -22.63
N VAL A 250 13.58 10.51 -22.66
CA VAL A 250 14.79 10.40 -21.84
C VAL A 250 15.92 9.76 -22.62
N LYS A 251 17.15 10.20 -22.37
CA LYS A 251 18.36 9.57 -22.95
C LYS A 251 18.89 8.50 -21.99
N ASN A 252 19.52 7.46 -22.54
CA ASN A 252 20.16 6.34 -21.79
C ASN A 252 19.21 5.45 -20.97
N TRP A 253 17.90 5.48 -21.23
CA TRP A 253 16.90 4.60 -20.62
C TRP A 253 16.65 3.36 -21.49
N ILE A 254 16.17 2.27 -20.88
CA ILE A 254 15.94 0.99 -21.57
C ILE A 254 14.76 1.06 -22.57
N LEU A 255 13.87 2.03 -22.43
CA LEU A 255 12.75 2.28 -23.35
C LEU A 255 12.88 3.66 -24.00
N PRO A 256 12.15 3.93 -25.10
CA PRO A 256 12.12 5.25 -25.72
C PRO A 256 11.59 6.36 -24.81
N GLU A 257 10.69 6.00 -23.88
CA GLU A 257 10.06 6.91 -22.93
C GLU A 257 10.03 6.29 -21.53
N MET A 258 10.14 7.13 -20.51
CA MET A 258 10.11 6.75 -19.10
C MET A 258 8.73 7.03 -18.51
N PRO A 259 7.95 6.00 -18.11
CA PRO A 259 6.70 6.21 -17.41
C PRO A 259 6.94 6.78 -16.01
N GLY A 260 5.91 7.35 -15.38
CA GLY A 260 6.01 7.84 -14.00
C GLY A 260 6.28 6.72 -13.00
N LEU A 261 5.65 5.57 -13.20
CA LEU A 261 5.61 4.42 -12.30
C LEU A 261 5.02 4.80 -10.93
N ILE A 262 3.68 4.95 -10.89
CA ILE A 262 2.96 5.25 -9.65
C ILE A 262 3.00 4.03 -8.73
N THR A 263 3.84 4.06 -7.70
CA THR A 263 4.07 2.89 -6.84
C THR A 263 3.24 2.91 -5.56
N ASP A 264 2.99 4.10 -5.01
CA ASP A 264 2.18 4.29 -3.82
C ASP A 264 1.41 5.61 -3.90
N PHE A 265 0.29 5.68 -3.20
CA PHE A 265 -0.49 6.89 -3.03
C PHE A 265 -1.27 6.90 -1.70
N LEU A 266 -1.63 8.10 -1.26
CA LEU A 266 -2.41 8.35 -0.05
C LEU A 266 -3.51 9.35 -0.32
N ILE A 267 -4.49 9.36 0.58
CA ILE A 267 -5.55 10.35 0.63
C ILE A 267 -5.46 11.04 1.99
N SER A 268 -5.59 12.37 2.02
CA SER A 268 -5.65 13.11 3.29
C SER A 268 -6.88 12.72 4.10
N LEU A 269 -6.78 12.72 5.43
CA LEU A 269 -7.86 12.23 6.31
C LEU A 269 -9.18 13.00 6.18
N ASP A 270 -9.16 14.19 5.58
CA ASP A 270 -10.32 15.02 5.26
C ASP A 270 -10.83 14.82 3.82
N ASP A 271 -10.27 13.87 3.08
CA ASP A 271 -10.58 13.55 1.68
C ASP A 271 -10.39 14.72 0.70
N GLN A 272 -9.60 15.74 1.08
CA GLN A 272 -9.39 16.91 0.23
C GLN A 272 -8.24 16.74 -0.76
N TYR A 273 -7.21 15.96 -0.41
CA TYR A 273 -6.02 15.77 -1.23
C TYR A 273 -5.65 14.31 -1.43
N LEU A 274 -5.10 14.04 -2.60
CA LEU A 274 -4.45 12.80 -2.96
C LEU A 274 -2.97 13.06 -3.23
N TYR A 275 -2.11 12.23 -2.67
CA TYR A 275 -0.65 12.30 -2.87
C TYR A 275 -0.18 11.01 -3.52
N PHE A 276 0.71 11.07 -4.50
CA PHE A 276 1.33 9.87 -5.04
C PHE A 276 2.77 10.12 -5.45
N VAL A 277 3.51 9.02 -5.60
CA VAL A 277 4.90 9.04 -6.05
C VAL A 277 5.06 8.46 -7.44
N ASN A 278 5.79 9.16 -8.28
CA ASN A 278 6.30 8.63 -9.53
C ASN A 278 7.73 8.13 -9.30
N TRP A 279 7.85 6.83 -9.10
CA TRP A 279 9.12 6.22 -8.70
C TRP A 279 10.23 6.42 -9.75
N LEU A 280 9.89 6.35 -11.03
CA LEU A 280 10.86 6.55 -12.11
C LEU A 280 11.11 8.03 -12.42
N HIS A 281 10.06 8.86 -12.41
CA HIS A 281 10.24 10.30 -12.67
C HIS A 281 11.02 10.99 -11.57
N GLY A 282 10.90 10.53 -10.33
CA GLY A 282 11.56 11.23 -9.26
C GLY A 282 10.76 12.42 -8.75
N ASP A 283 9.45 12.28 -8.64
CA ASP A 283 8.62 13.30 -7.98
C ASP A 283 7.44 12.74 -7.16
N VAL A 284 7.09 13.52 -6.14
CA VAL A 284 5.86 13.36 -5.35
C VAL A 284 4.90 14.47 -5.75
N ARG A 285 3.64 14.12 -6.01
CA ARG A 285 2.58 15.06 -6.40
C ARG A 285 1.49 15.12 -5.35
N GLN A 286 0.86 16.29 -5.25
CA GLN A 286 -0.35 16.56 -4.49
C GLN A 286 -1.44 17.03 -5.45
N TYR A 287 -2.58 16.36 -5.43
CA TYR A 287 -3.77 16.70 -6.18
C TYR A 287 -4.90 17.06 -5.22
N ASN A 288 -5.58 18.18 -5.43
CA ASN A 288 -6.87 18.44 -4.79
C ASN A 288 -7.92 17.49 -5.42
N ILE A 289 -8.67 16.79 -4.59
CA ILE A 289 -9.69 15.80 -4.97
C ILE A 289 -11.06 16.11 -4.36
N GLU A 290 -11.35 17.38 -4.03
CA GLU A 290 -12.70 17.81 -3.60
C GLU A 290 -13.78 17.39 -4.60
N ASP A 291 -13.44 17.42 -5.90
CA ASP A 291 -14.14 16.66 -6.93
C ASP A 291 -13.29 15.45 -7.36
N PRO A 292 -13.61 14.23 -6.86
CA PRO A 292 -12.88 13.01 -7.21
C PRO A 292 -12.86 12.70 -8.71
N LYS A 293 -13.81 13.23 -9.50
CA LYS A 293 -13.85 13.03 -10.96
C LYS A 293 -12.88 13.93 -11.70
N LYS A 294 -12.41 15.01 -11.07
CA LYS A 294 -11.52 15.99 -11.69
C LYS A 294 -10.42 16.45 -10.73
N PRO A 295 -9.47 15.55 -10.36
CA PRO A 295 -8.34 15.92 -9.54
C PRO A 295 -7.52 17.07 -10.17
N VAL A 296 -7.05 18.01 -9.35
CA VAL A 296 -6.27 19.17 -9.80
C VAL A 296 -4.90 19.18 -9.14
N LEU A 297 -3.83 19.15 -9.94
CA LEU A 297 -2.45 19.25 -9.41
C LEU A 297 -2.29 20.58 -8.66
N SER A 298 -1.83 20.49 -7.42
CA SER A 298 -1.74 21.63 -6.48
C SER A 298 -0.37 21.73 -5.79
N GLY A 299 0.43 20.68 -5.85
CA GLY A 299 1.80 20.68 -5.37
C GLY A 299 2.62 19.58 -6.02
N GLN A 300 3.92 19.80 -6.18
CA GLN A 300 4.85 18.82 -6.70
C GLN A 300 6.22 19.10 -6.12
N VAL A 301 6.94 18.05 -5.72
CA VAL A 301 8.33 18.17 -5.31
C VAL A 301 9.15 17.08 -5.99
N TRP A 302 10.27 17.51 -6.56
CA TRP A 302 11.22 16.62 -7.21
C TRP A 302 12.27 16.21 -6.19
N LYS A 303 12.57 14.92 -6.14
CA LYS A 303 13.61 14.38 -5.27
C LYS A 303 14.25 13.16 -5.91
N GLY A 304 15.03 13.44 -6.92
CA GLY A 304 15.94 12.48 -7.50
C GLY A 304 15.31 11.67 -8.64
N SER A 305 15.92 11.90 -9.79
CA SER A 305 16.01 11.00 -10.94
C SER A 305 17.14 11.58 -11.79
N ALA A 306 18.13 10.77 -12.16
CA ALA A 306 19.31 11.19 -12.96
C ALA A 306 18.97 11.41 -14.44
N VAL A 307 17.72 11.80 -14.71
CA VAL A 307 17.09 11.71 -16.01
C VAL A 307 17.07 13.08 -16.67
N ILE A 308 17.74 13.17 -17.81
CA ILE A 308 17.62 14.33 -18.69
C ILE A 308 16.30 14.16 -19.46
N ALA A 309 15.31 14.98 -19.12
CA ALA A 309 14.07 15.04 -19.88
C ALA A 309 14.29 15.92 -21.12
N GLU A 310 13.89 15.45 -22.29
CA GLU A 310 13.92 16.24 -23.52
C GLU A 310 12.54 16.84 -23.77
N ALA A 311 12.46 18.17 -23.80
CA ALA A 311 11.26 18.89 -24.19
C ALA A 311 10.96 18.70 -25.68
N GLU A 312 9.73 19.02 -26.11
CA GLU A 312 9.31 18.87 -27.51
C GLU A 312 10.14 19.70 -28.50
N ASP A 313 10.74 20.80 -28.04
CA ASP A 313 11.62 21.67 -28.82
C ASP A 313 13.09 21.21 -28.83
N GLY A 314 13.39 20.06 -28.22
CA GLY A 314 14.73 19.50 -28.10
C GLY A 314 15.56 20.10 -26.95
N THR A 315 14.97 20.97 -26.11
CA THR A 315 15.65 21.51 -24.93
C THR A 315 15.81 20.41 -23.87
N GLU A 316 17.05 20.25 -23.39
CA GLU A 316 17.37 19.32 -22.31
C GLU A 316 17.06 19.96 -20.94
N LEU A 317 16.20 19.31 -20.16
CA LEU A 317 15.99 19.61 -18.74
C LEU A 317 16.83 18.63 -17.92
N GLN A 318 17.91 19.13 -17.32
CA GLN A 318 18.82 18.35 -16.50
C GLN A 318 18.60 18.70 -15.02
N PHE A 319 18.26 17.69 -14.22
CA PHE A 319 18.45 17.71 -12.78
C PHE A 319 19.88 17.21 -12.51
N GLU A 320 20.70 17.91 -11.72
CA GLU A 320 22.11 17.53 -11.49
C GLU A 320 22.23 16.06 -11.03
N VAL A 321 23.20 15.31 -11.62
CA VAL A 321 23.88 14.05 -11.17
C VAL A 321 24.18 13.09 -12.38
N PRO A 322 25.23 12.23 -12.35
CA PRO A 322 25.80 11.57 -13.54
C PRO A 322 25.34 10.11 -13.79
N ALA A 323 25.02 9.80 -15.06
CA ALA A 323 24.92 8.49 -15.75
C ALA A 323 23.90 7.42 -15.25
N ILE A 324 23.24 6.76 -16.21
CA ILE A 324 22.10 5.85 -15.97
C ILE A 324 22.50 4.42 -15.66
N GLN A 325 22.00 3.89 -14.55
CA GLN A 325 21.64 2.49 -14.32
C GLN A 325 20.39 2.49 -13.41
N PHE A 326 19.43 1.57 -13.59
CA PHE A 326 18.49 1.25 -12.49
C PHE A 326 19.33 1.12 -11.22
N TYR A 327 19.00 1.86 -10.16
CA TYR A 327 19.87 2.15 -9.02
C TYR A 327 20.60 0.91 -8.47
N PRO A 328 21.75 0.48 -9.05
CA PRO A 328 22.28 -0.86 -8.76
C PRO A 328 23.07 -0.82 -7.46
N GLU A 329 23.66 0.35 -7.20
CA GLU A 329 24.34 0.72 -5.98
C GLU A 329 23.37 1.01 -4.83
N ILE A 330 22.03 0.99 -5.01
CA ILE A 330 21.12 1.30 -3.89
C ILE A 330 21.26 0.28 -2.77
N ILE A 331 21.55 -0.98 -3.10
CA ILE A 331 21.78 -2.03 -2.11
C ILE A 331 23.11 -1.78 -1.37
N GLU A 332 24.07 -1.13 -2.02
CA GLU A 332 25.38 -0.77 -1.46
C GLU A 332 25.38 0.56 -0.71
N LYS A 333 24.44 1.45 -1.03
CA LYS A 333 24.32 2.80 -0.46
C LYS A 333 23.22 2.92 0.58
N GLY A 334 22.26 2.00 0.58
CA GLY A 334 21.09 2.06 1.41
C GLY A 334 20.15 3.15 0.92
N SER A 335 19.21 3.51 1.78
CA SER A 335 18.15 4.44 1.41
C SER A 335 17.95 5.56 2.40
N HIS A 336 17.00 6.46 2.12
CA HIS A 336 16.80 7.65 2.94
C HIS A 336 15.34 7.84 3.34
N MET A 337 15.11 8.53 4.46
CA MET A 337 13.80 9.08 4.80
C MET A 337 13.85 10.60 4.75
N LEU A 338 12.84 11.17 4.12
CA LEU A 338 12.60 12.59 3.96
C LEU A 338 11.26 12.95 4.57
N GLN A 339 11.15 14.20 4.98
CA GLN A 339 9.88 14.78 5.38
C GLN A 339 9.50 15.86 4.38
N ILE A 340 8.25 15.83 3.94
CA ILE A 340 7.64 16.84 3.06
C ILE A 340 6.63 17.62 3.89
N ASN A 341 6.79 18.93 3.95
CA ASN A 341 5.79 19.83 4.49
C ASN A 341 4.69 20.04 3.45
N VAL A 342 3.44 19.97 3.90
CA VAL A 342 2.26 20.00 3.03
C VAL A 342 1.43 21.23 3.37
N ASP A 343 1.16 22.08 2.38
CA ASP A 343 0.16 23.15 2.49
C ASP A 343 -1.22 22.57 2.13
N THR A 344 -2.06 22.36 3.14
CA THR A 344 -3.42 21.85 2.98
C THR A 344 -4.44 22.96 2.69
N GLU A 345 -4.11 24.23 2.91
CA GLU A 345 -5.05 25.32 2.64
C GLU A 345 -5.00 25.77 1.18
N LYS A 346 -3.80 25.86 0.61
CA LYS A 346 -3.57 26.37 -0.75
C LYS A 346 -3.05 25.32 -1.73
N GLY A 347 -2.69 24.15 -1.22
CA GLY A 347 -1.86 23.20 -1.96
C GLY A 347 -0.40 23.63 -1.97
N GLY A 348 0.51 22.67 -2.01
CA GLY A 348 1.94 22.91 -2.07
C GLY A 348 2.73 21.88 -1.28
N LEU A 349 3.85 21.45 -1.86
CA LEU A 349 4.79 20.52 -1.25
C LEU A 349 6.17 21.16 -1.16
N THR A 350 6.83 21.03 -0.01
CA THR A 350 8.24 21.43 0.17
C THR A 350 8.99 20.40 1.00
N VAL A 351 10.23 20.08 0.62
CA VAL A 351 11.07 19.20 1.47
C VAL A 351 11.42 19.96 2.74
N ASN A 352 11.29 19.32 3.90
CA ASN A 352 11.82 19.84 5.16
C ASN A 352 13.35 19.64 5.18
N PRO A 353 14.16 20.71 5.12
CA PRO A 353 15.61 20.58 5.12
C PRO A 353 16.17 20.13 6.48
N ASN A 354 15.36 20.17 7.55
CA ASN A 354 15.78 19.83 8.90
C ASN A 354 15.50 18.37 9.27
N PHE A 355 14.94 17.57 8.35
CA PHE A 355 14.65 16.16 8.57
C PHE A 355 15.25 15.31 7.46
N PHE A 356 16.15 14.42 7.85
CA PHE A 356 16.80 13.46 6.97
C PHE A 356 17.22 12.27 7.80
N VAL A 357 16.84 11.06 7.38
CA VAL A 357 17.34 9.80 7.95
C VAL A 357 18.07 9.06 6.86
N ASP A 358 19.28 8.57 7.17
CA ASP A 358 20.13 7.82 6.25
C ASP A 358 20.28 6.39 6.74
N PHE A 359 19.74 5.44 5.98
CA PHE A 359 19.81 4.00 6.23
C PHE A 359 21.04 3.34 5.61
N GLY A 360 21.90 4.10 4.92
CA GLY A 360 23.17 3.61 4.39
C GLY A 360 24.20 3.26 5.46
N ASN A 361 24.08 3.91 6.62
CA ASN A 361 25.02 3.79 7.74
C ASN A 361 24.50 2.93 8.90
N GLU A 362 23.51 2.07 8.64
CA GLU A 362 22.99 1.13 9.65
C GLU A 362 24.10 0.18 10.15
N PRO A 363 24.08 -0.26 11.43
CA PRO A 363 25.19 -0.99 12.04
C PRO A 363 25.58 -2.31 11.34
N ASP A 364 24.60 -2.95 10.69
CA ASP A 364 24.77 -4.22 9.97
C ASP A 364 24.88 -4.02 8.45
N GLY A 365 25.16 -2.79 8.01
CA GLY A 365 25.28 -2.40 6.61
C GLY A 365 24.02 -1.71 6.06
N PRO A 366 24.12 -1.19 4.82
CA PRO A 366 23.07 -0.40 4.21
C PRO A 366 21.71 -1.11 4.17
N SER A 367 20.65 -0.39 4.52
CA SER A 367 19.28 -0.89 4.59
C SER A 367 18.34 -0.12 3.66
N LEU A 368 17.28 -0.78 3.19
CA LEU A 368 16.22 -0.16 2.39
C LEU A 368 14.94 -0.04 3.21
N ALA A 369 14.51 1.18 3.50
CA ALA A 369 13.21 1.49 4.10
C ALA A 369 12.07 1.38 3.09
N HIS A 370 10.93 0.83 3.50
CA HIS A 370 9.81 0.54 2.61
C HIS A 370 8.46 1.08 3.10
N GLU A 371 8.02 0.68 4.30
CA GLU A 371 6.77 1.12 4.90
C GLU A 371 7.01 1.64 6.31
N ASN A 372 6.25 2.66 6.70
CA ASN A 372 6.37 3.31 8.00
C ASN A 372 5.01 3.34 8.68
N GLU A 373 5.01 3.18 10.01
CA GLU A 373 3.84 3.45 10.83
C GLU A 373 4.18 4.49 11.89
N GLU A 374 3.27 5.44 12.10
CA GLU A 374 3.41 6.40 13.19
C GLU A 374 2.87 5.81 14.50
N GLY A 375 3.69 5.85 15.55
CA GLY A 375 3.24 5.48 16.90
C GLY A 375 2.17 6.43 17.46
N PRO A 376 1.35 5.97 18.42
CA PRO A 376 0.31 6.81 19.03
C PRO A 376 0.92 8.03 19.73
N ARG A 377 0.54 9.24 19.28
CA ARG A 377 1.04 10.51 19.85
C ARG A 377 0.06 11.14 20.84
N SER A 378 0.60 11.71 21.93
CA SER A 378 -0.10 12.68 22.78
C SER A 378 0.28 14.12 22.37
N GLY A 379 -0.40 14.69 21.37
CA GLY A 379 -0.16 16.07 20.91
C GLY A 379 -0.59 16.33 19.47
N ARG A 380 -0.81 17.59 19.09
CA ARG A 380 -1.24 18.01 17.74
C ARG A 380 -0.04 18.04 16.77
N LEU A 381 -0.25 17.51 15.58
CA LEU A 381 0.66 17.61 14.43
C LEU A 381 0.20 18.78 13.53
N GLY A 382 1.14 19.44 12.87
CA GLY A 382 0.87 20.17 11.62
C GLY A 382 0.82 19.20 10.44
N SER A 383 0.28 19.64 9.30
CA SER A 383 0.16 18.85 8.06
C SER A 383 1.54 18.53 7.47
N VAL A 384 2.00 17.30 7.61
CA VAL A 384 3.32 16.86 7.17
C VAL A 384 3.17 15.44 6.60
N LEU A 385 4.04 15.07 5.66
CA LEU A 385 4.09 13.76 5.00
C LEU A 385 5.51 13.19 5.16
N LEU A 386 5.65 11.93 5.58
CA LEU A 386 6.94 11.22 5.64
C LEU A 386 7.07 10.34 4.39
N VAL A 387 8.23 10.43 3.73
CA VAL A 387 8.58 9.77 2.47
C VAL A 387 9.88 9.00 2.73
N GLY A 388 9.95 7.75 2.31
CA GLY A 388 10.99 6.81 2.71
C GLY A 388 11.27 5.95 1.51
N ILE A 389 12.53 5.92 1.18
CA ILE A 389 13.06 5.58 -0.12
C ILE A 389 13.52 4.13 0.01
N GLY A 390 13.19 3.21 -0.89
CA GLY A 390 13.68 1.82 -0.84
C GLY A 390 12.65 0.75 -1.17
N PHE A 391 12.67 0.24 -2.41
CA PHE A 391 11.70 -0.77 -2.86
C PHE A 391 12.37 -2.09 -3.29
N LEU A 392 12.85 -2.91 -2.34
CA LEU A 392 13.65 -4.11 -2.63
C LEU A 392 12.91 -5.16 -3.52
N SER A 393 11.58 -5.27 -3.42
CA SER A 393 10.83 -6.25 -4.23
C SER A 393 10.75 -5.86 -5.70
N LEU A 394 10.67 -4.57 -6.04
CA LEU A 394 10.86 -4.13 -7.43
C LEU A 394 12.33 -4.26 -7.84
N PHE A 395 13.31 -3.97 -6.98
CA PHE A 395 14.73 -4.08 -7.39
C PHE A 395 15.11 -5.51 -7.83
N ARG A 396 14.71 -6.54 -7.08
CA ARG A 396 14.86 -7.93 -7.53
C ARG A 396 13.98 -8.21 -8.73
N SER A 397 12.75 -7.69 -8.72
CA SER A 397 11.87 -7.74 -9.86
C SER A 397 12.18 -6.83 -11.01
N TRP A 398 13.38 -6.25 -11.13
CA TRP A 398 13.89 -5.62 -12.36
C TRP A 398 15.27 -6.21 -12.75
N GLY A 399 15.65 -7.35 -12.14
CA GLY A 399 16.70 -8.25 -12.62
C GLY A 399 18.11 -7.93 -12.12
N GLN A 400 18.24 -7.24 -10.98
CA GLN A 400 19.44 -6.44 -10.75
C GLN A 400 20.51 -6.99 -9.79
N THR A 401 20.25 -8.00 -8.94
CA THR A 401 21.34 -8.63 -8.13
C THR A 401 20.97 -10.02 -7.60
N THR A 402 22.00 -10.83 -7.37
CA THR A 402 21.97 -12.11 -6.62
C THR A 402 22.26 -11.96 -5.11
N GLY A 403 22.39 -10.72 -4.61
CA GLY A 403 22.80 -10.41 -3.24
C GLY A 403 21.66 -10.31 -2.23
N GLU A 404 21.92 -10.69 -0.97
CA GLU A 404 21.00 -10.57 0.16
C GLU A 404 21.00 -9.13 0.72
N GLY A 405 20.15 -8.25 0.17
CA GLY A 405 19.86 -6.95 0.79
C GLY A 405 18.89 -7.08 1.97
N ARG A 406 19.13 -6.36 3.06
CA ARG A 406 18.27 -6.38 4.25
C ARG A 406 17.16 -5.32 4.11
N LEU A 407 15.91 -5.77 4.12
CA LEU A 407 14.73 -4.91 4.29
C LEU A 407 14.58 -4.59 5.77
N VAL A 408 14.43 -3.31 6.10
CA VAL A 408 14.06 -2.87 7.46
C VAL A 408 12.72 -2.18 7.36
N HIS A 409 11.73 -2.75 8.04
CA HIS A 409 10.47 -2.05 8.32
C HIS A 409 10.71 -1.11 9.48
N THR A 410 10.44 0.18 9.31
CA THR A 410 10.77 1.18 10.33
C THR A 410 9.51 1.79 10.94
N SER A 411 9.18 1.38 12.16
CA SER A 411 8.35 2.20 13.04
C SER A 411 9.24 3.34 13.57
N CYS A 412 9.06 4.57 13.08
CA CYS A 412 9.88 5.71 13.52
C CYS A 412 9.13 6.56 14.57
N PRO A 413 9.46 6.48 15.88
CA PRO A 413 8.92 7.41 16.86
C PRO A 413 9.73 8.72 16.83
N VAL A 414 9.35 9.66 15.96
CA VAL A 414 9.93 11.01 15.98
C VAL A 414 9.46 11.72 17.27
N VAL A 415 10.40 11.99 18.19
CA VAL A 415 10.16 12.83 19.37
C VAL A 415 11.14 13.99 19.40
N GLY A 416 10.61 15.21 19.35
CA GLY A 416 11.38 16.40 19.73
C GLY A 416 10.62 17.72 19.53
N GLY A 417 10.50 18.51 20.60
CA GLY A 417 10.41 19.97 20.54
C GLY A 417 9.05 20.61 20.85
N GLN A 418 8.87 21.03 22.10
CA GLN A 418 7.85 21.98 22.52
C GLN A 418 8.19 23.37 21.96
N LEU A 419 7.29 24.00 21.20
CA LEU A 419 7.09 25.46 21.14
C LEU A 419 5.75 25.74 20.44
N ALA A 420 4.93 26.56 21.09
CA ALA A 420 3.52 26.78 20.78
C ALA A 420 3.27 28.10 20.03
N THR A 421 2.21 28.15 19.22
CA THR A 421 1.31 29.30 19.09
C THR A 421 -0.11 28.83 18.72
N PRO A 422 -1.19 29.44 19.24
CA PRO A 422 -2.55 28.95 19.09
C PRO A 422 -3.22 29.44 17.79
N GLY A 423 -3.79 28.50 17.03
CA GLY A 423 -4.74 28.79 15.95
C GLY A 423 -4.30 28.23 14.60
N GLN A 424 -4.51 26.93 14.39
CA GLN A 424 -4.68 26.31 13.08
C GLN A 424 -5.18 24.88 13.31
N GLU A 425 -6.33 24.55 12.74
CA GLU A 425 -6.91 23.21 12.73
C GLU A 425 -6.56 22.59 11.36
N GLY A 426 -5.84 21.48 11.37
CA GLY A 426 -5.51 20.72 10.15
C GLY A 426 -5.26 19.26 10.53
N LEU A 427 -5.91 18.34 9.82
CA LEU A 427 -5.75 16.89 10.00
C LEU A 427 -4.61 16.43 9.08
N SER A 428 -3.64 15.72 9.65
CA SER A 428 -2.42 15.27 8.98
C SER A 428 -2.58 13.88 8.34
N ALA A 429 -2.00 13.66 7.16
CA ALA A 429 -2.00 12.43 6.38
C ALA A 429 -0.59 11.81 6.30
N TRP A 430 -0.45 10.48 6.40
CA TRP A 430 0.87 9.81 6.47
C TRP A 430 0.76 8.41 5.83
N VAL A 431 1.57 8.00 4.83
CA VAL A 431 2.89 7.32 4.88
C VAL A 431 3.46 7.04 3.46
N LEU A 432 4.78 7.20 3.31
CA LEU A 432 5.79 6.62 2.39
C LEU A 432 5.62 6.48 0.87
N ALA A 433 6.13 7.49 0.17
CA ALA A 433 6.62 7.36 -1.20
C ALA A 433 8.10 6.92 -1.24
N CYS A 434 8.44 5.89 -2.01
CA CYS A 434 9.83 5.51 -2.28
C CYS A 434 10.38 6.31 -3.46
N GLN A 435 11.50 7.04 -3.32
CA GLN A 435 12.09 7.76 -4.44
C GLN A 435 13.56 8.13 -4.22
N VAL A 436 14.47 7.70 -5.09
CA VAL A 436 15.94 7.83 -4.90
C VAL A 436 16.44 9.22 -5.19
#